data_AF-A0A958AEU6-F1
#
_entry.id   AF-A0A958AEU6-F1
#
_cell.length_a   1.000
_cell.length_b   1.000
_cell.length_c   1.000
_cell.angle_alpha   90.00
_cell.angle_beta   90.00
_cell.angle_gamma   90.00
#
_symmetry.space_group_name_H-M   'P 1'
#
loop_
_entity.id
_entity.type
_entity.pdbx_description
1 polymer ?
#
loop_
_entity_poly.entity_id
_entity_poly.type
_entity_poly.pdbx_seq_one_letter_code
_entity_poly.pdbx_strand_id
1 'polypeptide(L)'
;DRFIIVIHANGSFVFGMDDDDESVFDRTVAWAIEQGIETATFHILTPYPDTALFKRMAAAGRISHTDWNRYDTRHVVFEPRKLSPETLERGYWQAYRDFYRWSSIWRGAATKDTAAGQLRHLAYAGGWKKFEPMWDWVIRLRRLPFMLPLLETVLSGGGRGHNPIAAPARPSPLQGR
;
A
#
# COMPACT_ATOMS: atom_id res chain seq x y z
N ASP A 1 29.98 -1.64 17.19
CA ASP A 1 28.93 -2.03 16.24
C ASP A 1 27.73 -1.09 16.33
N ARG A 2 27.43 -0.36 15.26
CA ARG A 2 26.19 0.43 15.16
C ARG A 2 25.19 -0.38 14.35
N PHE A 3 24.13 -0.86 15.00
CA PHE A 3 22.96 -1.38 14.28
C PHE A 3 22.29 -0.22 13.54
N ILE A 4 22.20 -0.32 12.22
CA ILE A 4 21.39 0.61 11.41
C ILE A 4 19.97 0.03 11.39
N ILE A 5 19.08 0.64 12.15
CA ILE A 5 17.64 0.34 12.08
C ILE A 5 17.08 1.17 10.92
N VAL A 6 16.48 0.49 9.95
CA VAL A 6 15.77 1.14 8.84
C VAL A 6 14.29 1.16 9.20
N ILE A 7 13.68 2.35 9.21
CA ILE A 7 12.26 2.54 9.49
C ILE A 7 11.55 2.82 8.17
N HIS A 8 10.55 1.99 7.85
CA HIS A 8 9.70 2.16 6.68
C HIS A 8 8.32 2.64 7.12
N ALA A 9 7.73 3.55 6.35
CA ALA A 9 6.40 4.09 6.60
C ALA A 9 5.43 3.67 5.50
N ASN A 10 4.31 3.05 5.90
CA ASN A 10 3.15 2.83 5.04
C ASN A 10 2.02 3.77 5.48
N GLY A 11 1.52 4.58 4.55
CA GLY A 11 0.35 5.43 4.80
C GLY A 11 -0.93 4.67 4.49
N SER A 12 -1.87 4.60 5.44
CA SER A 12 -3.23 4.08 5.20
C SER A 12 -4.22 5.24 5.22
N PHE A 13 -4.98 5.39 4.15
CA PHE A 13 -5.91 6.51 3.96
C PHE A 13 -7.30 6.00 3.60
N VAL A 14 -8.33 6.71 4.06
CA VAL A 14 -9.74 6.37 3.79
C VAL A 14 -10.41 7.55 3.10
N PHE A 15 -11.10 7.27 2.00
CA PHE A 15 -11.95 8.20 1.26
C PHE A 15 -13.44 7.89 1.45
N GLY A 16 -14.30 8.88 1.24
CA GLY A 16 -15.75 8.73 1.33
C GLY A 16 -16.33 9.18 2.67
N MET A 17 -15.58 10.00 3.42
CA MET A 17 -16.12 10.70 4.58
C MET A 17 -17.19 11.70 4.14
N ASP A 18 -18.12 12.04 5.04
CA ASP A 18 -19.27 12.90 4.71
C ASP A 18 -18.87 14.32 4.23
N ASP A 19 -17.67 14.76 4.59
CA ASP A 19 -17.15 16.07 4.19
C ASP A 19 -16.23 16.04 2.97
N ASP A 20 -15.87 14.86 2.49
CA ASP A 20 -14.99 14.70 1.33
C ASP A 20 -15.63 15.28 0.06
N ASP A 21 -14.83 16.01 -0.69
CA ASP A 21 -15.15 16.55 -2.01
C ASP A 21 -14.20 15.96 -3.06
N GLU A 22 -14.39 16.29 -4.34
CA GLU A 22 -13.58 15.72 -5.42
C GLU A 22 -12.08 16.04 -5.30
N SER A 23 -11.70 17.11 -4.61
CA SER A 23 -10.29 17.48 -4.41
C SER A 23 -9.59 16.62 -3.35
N VAL A 24 -10.32 15.82 -2.56
CA VAL A 24 -9.73 14.99 -1.49
C VAL A 24 -8.69 14.01 -2.01
N PHE A 25 -8.90 13.46 -3.21
CA PHE A 25 -8.01 12.45 -3.80
C PHE A 25 -6.64 13.05 -4.10
N ASP A 26 -6.63 14.17 -4.82
CA ASP A 26 -5.40 14.86 -5.23
C ASP A 26 -4.67 15.45 -4.02
N ARG A 27 -5.40 16.04 -3.06
CA ARG A 27 -4.80 16.58 -1.82
C ARG A 27 -4.12 15.49 -0.99
N THR A 28 -4.79 14.35 -0.80
CA THR A 28 -4.24 13.23 -0.03
C THR A 28 -3.00 12.65 -0.70
N VAL A 29 -3.04 12.45 -2.02
CA VAL A 29 -1.88 11.96 -2.78
C VAL A 29 -0.71 12.93 -2.74
N ALA A 30 -0.97 14.22 -2.99
CA ALA A 30 0.05 15.26 -2.96
C ALA A 30 0.74 15.32 -1.60
N TRP A 31 -0.06 15.35 -0.52
CA TRP A 31 0.46 15.34 0.84
C TRP A 31 1.31 14.12 1.12
N ALA A 32 0.85 12.91 0.77
CA ALA A 32 1.60 11.68 1.02
C ALA A 32 2.96 11.67 0.29
N ILE A 33 3.02 12.20 -0.94
CA ILE A 33 4.27 12.35 -1.70
C ILE A 33 5.20 13.38 -1.05
N GLU A 34 4.66 14.53 -0.63
CA GLU A 34 5.41 15.61 0.03
C GLU A 34 6.01 15.16 1.36
N GLN A 35 5.31 14.28 2.10
CA GLN A 35 5.85 13.66 3.32
C GLN A 35 6.86 12.53 3.03
N GLY A 36 7.09 12.17 1.77
CA GLY A 36 8.03 11.11 1.40
C GLY A 36 7.58 9.72 1.82
N ILE A 37 6.26 9.47 1.92
CA ILE A 37 5.71 8.14 2.22
C ILE A 37 6.13 7.18 1.11
N GLU A 38 6.67 6.03 1.48
CA GLU A 38 7.24 5.06 0.54
C GLU A 38 6.17 4.16 -0.09
N THR A 39 5.15 3.81 0.69
CA THR A 39 4.03 3.00 0.24
C THR A 39 2.74 3.53 0.83
N ALA A 40 1.67 3.52 0.06
CA ALA A 40 0.36 3.93 0.52
C ALA A 40 -0.71 2.89 0.14
N THR A 41 -1.65 2.70 1.07
CA THR A 41 -2.86 1.91 0.89
C THR A 41 -4.05 2.85 1.03
N PHE A 42 -4.80 3.02 -0.05
CA PHE A 42 -6.06 3.76 -0.02
C PHE A 42 -7.22 2.79 0.15
N HIS A 43 -8.27 3.26 0.80
CA HIS A 43 -9.50 2.53 1.09
C HIS A 43 -10.71 3.42 0.84
N ILE A 44 -11.83 2.80 0.46
CA ILE A 44 -13.15 3.42 0.50
C ILE A 44 -13.77 3.09 1.86
N LEU A 45 -14.34 4.11 2.51
CA LEU A 45 -15.08 3.97 3.77
C LEU A 45 -16.14 2.88 3.61
N THR A 46 -16.01 1.81 4.39
CA THR A 46 -16.89 0.64 4.29
C THR A 46 -17.66 0.47 5.59
N PRO A 47 -18.98 0.73 5.61
CA PRO A 47 -19.81 0.57 6.80
C PRO A 47 -20.08 -0.91 7.08
N TYR A 48 -19.20 -1.60 7.78
CA TYR A 48 -19.40 -3.02 8.09
C TYR A 48 -20.63 -3.29 8.99
N PRO A 49 -21.29 -4.44 8.84
CA PRO A 49 -22.38 -4.87 9.72
C PRO A 49 -22.09 -4.68 11.19
N ASP A 50 -23.13 -4.38 11.96
CA ASP A 50 -23.10 -4.19 13.41
C ASP A 50 -22.26 -3.02 13.93
N THR A 51 -21.47 -2.35 13.08
CA THR A 51 -20.74 -1.14 13.46
C THR A 51 -21.68 0.04 13.70
N ALA A 52 -21.25 0.96 14.55
CA ALA A 52 -21.98 2.21 14.77
C ALA A 52 -22.15 3.02 13.47
N LEU A 53 -21.15 2.96 12.58
CA LEU A 53 -21.19 3.60 11.27
C LEU A 53 -22.31 3.03 10.39
N PHE A 54 -22.41 1.71 10.30
CA PHE A 54 -23.47 1.05 9.54
C PHE A 54 -24.85 1.40 10.09
N LYS A 55 -25.04 1.31 11.42
CA LYS A 55 -26.32 1.67 12.05
C LYS A 55 -26.72 3.11 11.72
N ARG A 56 -25.77 4.05 11.77
CA ARG A 56 -26.01 5.46 11.43
C ARG A 56 -26.36 5.65 9.94
N MET A 57 -25.63 5.02 9.03
CA MET A 57 -25.87 5.13 7.59
C MET A 57 -27.17 4.44 7.17
N ALA A 58 -27.49 3.27 7.75
CA ALA A 58 -28.74 2.56 7.52
C ALA A 58 -29.94 3.37 8.01
N ALA A 59 -29.87 3.95 9.21
CA ALA A 59 -30.91 4.84 9.73
C ALA A 59 -31.11 6.10 8.85
N ALA A 60 -30.05 6.56 8.17
CA ALA A 60 -30.12 7.66 7.22
C ALA A 60 -30.56 7.24 5.80
N GLY A 61 -30.86 5.96 5.56
CA GLY A 61 -31.24 5.45 4.24
C GLY A 61 -30.10 5.47 3.21
N ARG A 62 -28.84 5.44 3.67
CA ARG A 62 -27.65 5.61 2.81
C ARG A 62 -26.93 4.31 2.48
N ILE A 63 -27.39 3.15 2.94
CA ILE A 63 -26.78 1.86 2.53
C ILE A 63 -27.39 1.46 1.18
N SER A 64 -26.57 1.36 0.14
CA SER A 64 -27.04 1.11 -1.22
C SER A 64 -27.40 -0.38 -1.44
N HIS A 65 -26.66 -1.30 -0.81
CA HIS A 65 -26.96 -2.74 -0.81
C HIS A 65 -26.21 -3.46 0.31
N THR A 66 -26.62 -4.69 0.63
CA THR A 66 -25.95 -5.56 1.62
C THR A 66 -25.29 -6.79 0.99
N ASP A 67 -24.87 -6.70 -0.28
CA ASP A 67 -24.02 -7.72 -0.90
C ASP A 67 -22.62 -7.68 -0.27
N TRP A 68 -22.38 -8.58 0.68
CA TRP A 68 -21.15 -8.65 1.47
C TRP A 68 -19.90 -8.90 0.63
N ASN A 69 -20.03 -9.45 -0.59
CA ASN A 69 -18.89 -9.63 -1.50
C ASN A 69 -18.28 -8.30 -1.95
N ARG A 70 -19.02 -7.20 -1.84
CA ARG A 70 -18.57 -5.84 -2.19
C ARG A 70 -17.99 -5.06 -1.01
N TYR A 71 -17.99 -5.61 0.20
CA TYR A 71 -17.48 -4.94 1.40
C TYR A 71 -15.96 -5.12 1.54
N ASP A 72 -15.22 -4.83 0.47
CA ASP A 72 -13.80 -5.13 0.29
C ASP A 72 -12.88 -3.91 0.39
N THR A 73 -13.42 -2.77 0.83
CA THR A 73 -12.76 -1.44 0.91
C THR A 73 -12.38 -0.82 -0.43
N ARG A 74 -12.89 -1.35 -1.55
CA ARG A 74 -12.63 -0.86 -2.91
C ARG A 74 -13.89 -0.49 -3.66
N HIS A 75 -15.04 -1.05 -3.27
CA HIS A 75 -16.34 -0.74 -3.83
C HIS A 75 -17.14 0.16 -2.90
N VAL A 76 -17.93 1.03 -3.49
CA VAL A 76 -18.87 1.87 -2.76
C VAL A 76 -20.16 1.10 -2.52
N VAL A 77 -20.53 0.97 -1.24
CA VAL A 77 -21.72 0.23 -0.78
C VAL A 77 -22.73 1.13 -0.05
N PHE A 78 -22.54 2.45 -0.18
CA PHE A 78 -23.34 3.47 0.48
C PHE A 78 -23.41 4.74 -0.39
N GLU A 79 -24.38 5.61 -0.13
CA GLU A 79 -24.52 6.91 -0.79
C GLU A 79 -23.68 7.97 -0.06
N PRO A 80 -22.60 8.51 -0.67
CA PRO A 80 -21.84 9.63 -0.10
C PRO A 80 -22.67 10.93 -0.14
N ARG A 81 -22.32 11.91 0.71
CA ARG A 81 -23.11 13.17 0.78
C ARG A 81 -22.79 14.16 -0.34
N LYS A 82 -21.52 14.31 -0.69
CA LYS A 82 -21.02 15.32 -1.63
C LYS A 82 -20.46 14.73 -2.91
N LEU A 83 -20.33 13.40 -2.98
CA LEU A 83 -19.77 12.66 -4.11
C LEU A 83 -20.79 11.65 -4.61
N SER A 84 -20.81 11.41 -5.92
CA SER A 84 -21.49 10.23 -6.45
C SER A 84 -20.66 8.96 -6.14
N PRO A 85 -21.30 7.79 -5.98
CA PRO A 85 -20.58 6.52 -5.81
C PRO A 85 -19.51 6.28 -6.89
N GLU A 86 -19.82 6.56 -8.15
CA GLU A 86 -18.91 6.38 -9.29
C GLU A 86 -17.71 7.32 -9.22
N THR A 87 -17.93 8.54 -8.73
CA THR A 87 -16.86 9.54 -8.55
C THR A 87 -15.92 9.13 -7.42
N LEU A 88 -16.47 8.58 -6.33
CA LEU A 88 -15.66 8.05 -5.23
C LEU A 88 -14.81 6.85 -5.66
N GLU A 89 -15.38 5.88 -6.39
CA GLU A 89 -14.61 4.74 -6.91
C GLU A 89 -13.54 5.18 -7.92
N ARG A 90 -13.88 6.07 -8.85
CA ARG A 90 -12.93 6.62 -9.82
C ARG A 90 -11.78 7.37 -9.12
N GLY A 91 -12.11 8.19 -8.12
CA GLY A 91 -11.13 8.91 -7.31
C GLY A 91 -10.19 7.98 -6.54
N TYR A 92 -10.72 6.89 -5.97
CA TYR A 92 -9.93 5.83 -5.35
C TYR A 92 -8.90 5.24 -6.32
N TRP A 93 -9.30 4.86 -7.53
CA TRP A 93 -8.38 4.30 -8.54
C TRP A 93 -7.38 5.33 -9.06
N GLN A 94 -7.82 6.58 -9.22
CA GLN A 94 -6.95 7.71 -9.55
C GLN A 94 -5.87 7.91 -8.49
N ALA A 95 -6.22 7.89 -7.21
CA ALA A 95 -5.26 8.05 -6.13
C ALA A 95 -4.15 6.99 -6.16
N TYR A 96 -4.51 5.72 -6.38
CA TYR A 96 -3.53 4.65 -6.57
C TYR A 96 -2.65 4.86 -7.81
N ARG A 97 -3.23 5.24 -8.94
CA ARG A 97 -2.48 5.48 -10.18
C ARG A 97 -1.48 6.61 -10.00
N ASP A 98 -1.92 7.71 -9.39
CA ASP A 98 -1.15 8.94 -9.32
C ASP A 98 -0.06 8.87 -8.25
N PHE A 99 -0.33 8.24 -7.10
CA PHE A 99 0.69 7.99 -6.07
C PHE A 99 1.83 7.10 -6.59
N TYR A 100 1.50 6.04 -7.33
CA TYR A 100 2.48 5.07 -7.84
C TYR A 100 3.00 5.39 -9.27
N ARG A 101 2.73 6.59 -9.79
CA ARG A 101 3.32 7.05 -11.05
C ARG A 101 4.80 7.36 -10.83
N TRP A 102 5.65 7.07 -11.82
CA TRP A 102 7.11 7.27 -11.71
C TRP A 102 7.48 8.68 -11.26
N SER A 103 6.86 9.71 -11.83
CA SER A 103 7.08 11.11 -11.43
C SER A 103 6.83 11.37 -9.94
N SER A 104 5.81 10.72 -9.37
CA SER A 104 5.44 10.83 -7.97
C SER A 104 6.45 10.10 -7.07
N ILE A 105 6.90 8.91 -7.50
CA ILE A 105 7.94 8.16 -6.80
C ILE A 105 9.26 8.95 -6.78
N TRP A 106 9.66 9.55 -7.90
CA TRP A 106 10.86 10.41 -7.95
C TRP A 106 10.72 11.62 -7.04
N ARG A 107 9.54 12.25 -7.02
CA ARG A 107 9.26 13.39 -6.14
C ARG A 107 9.32 12.99 -4.67
N GLY A 108 8.73 11.84 -4.31
CA GLY A 108 8.77 11.28 -2.96
C GLY A 108 10.18 10.84 -2.54
N ALA A 109 10.99 10.33 -3.48
CA ALA A 109 12.39 10.02 -3.21
C ALA A 109 13.20 11.29 -2.94
N ALA A 110 12.95 12.37 -3.67
CA ALA A 110 13.67 13.64 -3.52
C ALA A 110 13.49 14.30 -2.14
N THR A 111 12.50 13.87 -1.33
CA THR A 111 12.33 14.35 0.05
C THR A 111 13.32 13.73 1.04
N LYS A 112 14.09 12.70 0.64
CA LYS A 112 15.08 12.06 1.51
C LYS A 112 16.39 12.86 1.52
N ASP A 113 16.93 13.08 2.72
CA ASP A 113 18.12 13.91 2.96
C ASP A 113 19.42 13.34 2.35
N THR A 114 19.46 12.03 2.07
CA THR A 114 20.67 11.35 1.59
C THR A 114 20.42 10.63 0.27
N ALA A 115 21.40 10.65 -0.64
CA ALA A 115 21.33 9.92 -1.90
C ALA A 115 21.07 8.41 -1.71
N ALA A 116 21.62 7.82 -0.64
CA ALA A 116 21.32 6.44 -0.25
C ALA A 116 19.85 6.23 0.13
N GLY A 117 19.24 7.20 0.84
CA GLY A 117 17.82 7.20 1.17
C GLY A 117 16.93 7.37 -0.08
N GLN A 118 17.31 8.24 -1.02
CA GLN A 118 16.60 8.42 -2.28
C GLN A 118 16.61 7.12 -3.11
N LEU A 119 17.78 6.49 -3.25
CA LEU A 119 17.92 5.23 -3.97
C LEU A 119 17.12 4.11 -3.32
N ARG A 120 17.11 4.03 -1.98
CA ARG A 120 16.29 3.05 -1.25
C ARG A 120 14.81 3.27 -1.49
N HIS A 121 14.32 4.52 -1.41
CA HIS A 121 12.93 4.86 -1.69
C HIS A 121 12.53 4.41 -3.12
N LEU A 122 13.36 4.71 -4.12
CA LEU A 122 13.12 4.32 -5.51
C LEU A 122 13.10 2.81 -5.69
N ALA A 123 14.05 2.11 -5.08
CA ALA A 123 14.13 0.66 -5.16
C ALA A 123 12.97 -0.03 -4.45
N TYR A 124 12.49 0.52 -3.33
CA TYR A 124 11.36 -0.04 -2.60
C TYR A 124 10.04 0.23 -3.31
N ALA A 125 9.75 1.49 -3.64
CA ALA A 125 8.53 1.88 -4.35
C ALA A 125 8.47 1.28 -5.78
N GLY A 126 9.59 1.23 -6.49
CA GLY A 126 9.70 0.60 -7.80
C GLY A 126 9.68 -0.94 -7.72
N GLY A 127 10.49 -1.51 -6.82
CA GLY A 127 10.68 -2.96 -6.69
C GLY A 127 9.48 -3.70 -6.09
N TRP A 128 8.64 -3.05 -5.27
CA TRP A 128 7.46 -3.69 -4.68
C TRP A 128 6.22 -3.59 -5.58
N LYS A 129 6.05 -2.50 -6.35
CA LYS A 129 4.77 -2.20 -7.04
C LYS A 129 4.81 -2.26 -8.56
N LYS A 130 5.98 -2.07 -9.20
CA LYS A 130 6.14 -2.13 -10.66
C LYS A 130 6.76 -3.43 -11.14
N PHE A 131 7.46 -4.12 -10.25
CA PHE A 131 8.18 -5.35 -10.54
C PHE A 131 7.34 -6.62 -10.35
N GLU A 132 6.05 -6.57 -9.99
CA GLU A 132 5.20 -7.78 -9.85
C GLU A 132 5.32 -8.75 -11.06
N PRO A 133 5.23 -8.30 -12.34
CA PRO A 133 5.39 -9.20 -13.48
C PRO A 133 6.82 -9.76 -13.62
N MET A 134 7.83 -8.98 -13.23
CA MET A 134 9.22 -9.40 -13.26
C MET A 134 9.53 -10.36 -12.11
N TRP A 135 8.93 -10.17 -10.94
CA TRP A 135 8.99 -11.08 -9.80
C TRP A 135 8.34 -12.41 -10.13
N ASP A 136 7.15 -12.39 -10.74
CA ASP A 136 6.50 -13.59 -11.27
C ASP A 136 7.40 -14.31 -12.28
N TRP A 137 8.07 -13.57 -13.16
CA TRP A 137 9.01 -14.13 -14.14
C TRP A 137 10.27 -14.72 -13.50
N VAL A 138 10.85 -14.04 -12.50
CA VAL A 138 12.03 -14.48 -11.74
C VAL A 138 11.73 -15.72 -10.89
N ILE A 139 10.55 -15.77 -10.27
CA ILE A 139 10.04 -16.94 -9.53
C ILE A 139 9.83 -18.09 -10.52
N ARG A 140 9.20 -17.85 -11.67
CA ARG A 140 8.99 -18.86 -12.72
C ARG A 140 10.31 -19.42 -13.27
N LEU A 141 11.35 -18.61 -13.37
CA LEU A 141 12.67 -19.04 -13.84
C LEU A 141 13.57 -19.66 -12.76
N ARG A 142 13.11 -19.77 -11.51
CA ARG A 142 13.93 -20.24 -10.36
C ARG A 142 15.26 -19.48 -10.20
N ARG A 143 15.32 -18.21 -10.63
CA ARG A 143 16.53 -17.37 -10.61
C ARG A 143 16.68 -16.55 -9.32
N LEU A 144 15.85 -16.80 -8.31
CA LEU A 144 15.88 -16.13 -7.01
C LEU A 144 17.29 -16.03 -6.37
N PRO A 145 18.16 -17.07 -6.41
CA PRO A 145 19.51 -17.00 -5.84
C PRO A 145 20.41 -15.93 -6.46
N PHE A 146 20.15 -15.52 -7.70
CA PHE A 146 20.96 -14.55 -8.43
C PHE A 146 20.56 -13.10 -8.11
N MET A 147 19.29 -12.85 -7.81
CA MET A 147 18.76 -11.51 -7.55
C MET A 147 18.85 -11.11 -6.07
N LEU A 148 18.88 -12.09 -5.16
CA LEU A 148 18.96 -11.88 -3.71
C LEU A 148 20.12 -10.96 -3.29
N PRO A 149 21.38 -11.11 -3.78
CA PRO A 149 22.48 -10.25 -3.35
C PRO A 149 22.30 -8.78 -3.75
N LEU A 150 21.70 -8.52 -4.92
CA LEU A 150 21.44 -7.17 -5.40
C LEU A 150 20.37 -6.47 -4.54
N LEU A 151 19.31 -7.20 -4.22
CA LEU A 151 18.24 -6.71 -3.36
C LEU A 151 18.71 -6.52 -1.92
N GLU A 152 19.46 -7.48 -1.39
CA GLU A 152 20.10 -7.37 -0.08
C GLU A 152 21.04 -6.17 -0.02
N THR A 153 21.80 -5.88 -1.08
CA THR A 153 22.69 -4.71 -1.12
C THR A 153 21.91 -3.40 -1.09
N VAL A 154 20.80 -3.33 -1.83
CA VAL A 154 19.95 -2.14 -1.92
C VAL A 154 19.15 -1.92 -0.63
N LEU A 155 18.61 -3.00 -0.05
CA LEU A 155 17.88 -2.97 1.21
C LEU A 155 18.81 -2.69 2.40
N SER A 156 20.01 -3.29 2.42
CA SER A 156 21.01 -3.11 3.49
C SER A 156 21.79 -1.80 3.38
N GLY A 157 21.56 -0.99 2.33
CA GLY A 157 22.15 0.34 2.21
C GLY A 157 23.68 0.37 2.28
N GLY A 158 24.36 -0.59 1.64
CA GLY A 158 25.82 -0.60 1.54
C GLY A 158 26.59 -1.01 2.81
N GLY A 159 25.93 -1.53 3.84
CA GLY A 159 26.60 -2.15 5.00
C GLY A 159 26.78 -3.65 4.80
N ARG A 160 28.03 -4.13 4.65
CA ARG A 160 28.34 -5.57 4.71
C ARG A 160 28.00 -6.11 6.09
N GLY A 161 27.08 -7.07 6.15
CA GLY A 161 26.73 -7.80 7.37
C GLY A 161 25.82 -8.96 7.01
N HIS A 162 26.42 -10.01 6.45
CA HIS A 162 25.76 -11.27 6.13
C HIS A 162 25.18 -11.88 7.41
N ASN A 163 23.87 -12.12 7.45
CA ASN A 163 23.29 -13.10 8.35
C ASN A 163 22.20 -13.85 7.57
N PRO A 164 22.41 -15.14 7.21
CA PRO A 164 21.42 -15.87 6.44
C PRO A 164 20.14 -16.01 7.27
N ILE A 165 19.03 -15.56 6.68
CA ILE A 165 17.68 -15.79 7.20
C ILE A 165 17.54 -17.30 7.44
N ALA A 166 17.45 -17.71 8.71
CA ALA A 166 17.10 -19.07 9.08
C ALA A 166 15.76 -19.41 8.42
N ALA A 167 15.75 -20.46 7.60
CA ALA A 167 14.53 -20.96 6.97
C ALA A 167 13.50 -21.29 8.06
N PRO A 168 12.20 -20.98 7.86
CA PRO A 168 11.18 -21.37 8.83
C PRO A 168 11.19 -22.90 8.97
N ALA A 169 11.30 -23.36 10.22
CA ALA A 169 11.28 -24.77 10.56
C ALA A 169 10.00 -25.41 10.02
N ARG A 170 10.15 -26.52 9.28
CA ARG A 170 9.01 -27.31 8.81
C ARG A 170 8.22 -27.81 10.02
N PRO A 171 6.87 -27.72 10.03
CA PRO A 171 6.09 -28.37 11.08
C PRO A 171 6.30 -29.88 11.02
N SER A 172 6.59 -30.48 12.18
CA SER A 172 6.72 -31.92 12.35
C SER A 172 5.43 -32.64 11.96
N PRO A 173 5.49 -33.78 11.24
CA PRO A 173 4.29 -34.56 10.96
C PRO A 173 3.73 -35.11 12.27
N LEU A 174 2.45 -34.82 12.52
CA LEU A 174 1.66 -35.42 13.59
C LEU A 174 1.71 -36.94 13.43
N GLN A 175 2.38 -37.63 14.36
CA GLN A 175 2.22 -39.08 14.54
C GLN A 175 0.91 -39.31 15.28
N GLY A 176 -0.08 -39.83 14.56
CA GLY A 176 -1.31 -40.34 15.13
C GLY A 176 -1.04 -41.54 16.04
N ARG A 177 -1.63 -41.49 17.23
CA ARG A 177 -2.11 -42.64 17.99
C ARG A 177 -3.54 -42.34 18.42
#